data_AF-A0A7C5PH50-F1
#
_entry.id   AF-A0A7C5PH50-F1
#
_cell.length_a   1.000
_cell.length_b   1.000
_cell.length_c   1.000
_cell.angle_alpha   90.00
_cell.angle_beta   90.00
_cell.angle_gamma   90.00
#
_symmetry.space_group_name_H-M   'P 1'
#
loop_
_entity.id
_entity.type
_entity.pdbx_description
1 polymer ?
#
loop_
_entity_poly.entity_id
_entity_poly.type
_entity_poly.pdbx_seq_one_letter_code
_entity_poly.pdbx_strand_id
1 'polypeptide(L)'
;MRWKKRNLFWGLVALFAFSPFSCRNSEPKEPEGTPVSLSQEDEAPKWIKGAKRTWYAWQTKGVSLVKAGRYDEALFCFHQAKKHWPKNVDGKNPGPKPKPEPTDTLFQMAFLFLKMKKPKLAIRYFEKFESYFPGNKIAWKGKKQAEEMLQKSEN
;
A
#
# COMPACT_ATOMS: atom_id res chain seq x y z
N MET A 1 36.73 25.24 -23.56
CA MET A 1 35.95 26.45 -23.20
C MET A 1 34.98 26.77 -24.32
N ARG A 2 33.79 27.28 -23.95
CA ARG A 2 32.95 28.18 -24.75
C ARG A 2 31.98 27.58 -25.79
N TRP A 3 30.88 27.10 -25.24
CA TRP A 3 29.49 27.14 -25.70
C TRP A 3 29.19 28.02 -26.93
N LYS A 4 28.51 27.47 -27.94
CA LYS A 4 27.78 28.24 -28.96
C LYS A 4 26.34 27.72 -29.11
N LYS A 5 25.44 28.58 -28.64
CA LYS A 5 24.00 28.80 -28.89
C LYS A 5 23.21 27.81 -29.80
N ARG A 6 22.19 27.20 -29.17
CA ARG A 6 20.74 27.17 -29.52
C ARG A 6 20.29 27.43 -30.97
N ASN A 7 19.41 26.51 -31.41
CA ASN A 7 18.10 26.69 -32.05
C ASN A 7 17.93 26.31 -33.54
N LEU A 8 16.79 25.62 -33.76
CA LEU A 8 16.05 25.30 -34.99
C LEU A 8 16.61 24.22 -35.92
N PHE A 9 15.90 23.10 -36.04
CA PHE A 9 15.05 22.82 -37.21
C PHE A 9 14.18 21.57 -36.98
N TRP A 10 12.88 21.72 -37.23
CA TRP A 10 11.94 20.59 -37.35
C TRP A 10 12.26 19.83 -38.65
N GLY A 11 12.28 18.50 -38.59
CA GLY A 11 12.53 17.66 -39.77
C GLY A 11 12.27 16.18 -39.54
N LEU A 12 10.99 15.81 -39.72
CA LEU A 12 10.45 14.54 -40.25
C LEU A 12 11.09 13.18 -39.88
N VAL A 13 10.27 12.40 -39.15
CA VAL A 13 9.88 11.00 -39.40
C VAL A 13 11.00 9.95 -39.40
N ALA A 14 11.11 9.25 -38.28
CA ALA A 14 11.44 7.83 -38.28
C ALA A 14 10.29 7.08 -37.61
N LEU A 15 9.48 6.42 -38.44
CA LEU A 15 8.59 5.34 -38.06
C LEU A 15 9.43 4.23 -37.44
N PHE A 16 9.56 4.23 -36.11
CA PHE A 16 10.01 3.07 -35.36
C PHE A 16 8.88 2.58 -34.47
N ALA A 17 8.61 1.29 -34.66
CA ALA A 17 7.61 0.48 -34.03
C ALA A 17 7.49 0.68 -32.51
N PHE A 18 6.24 0.63 -32.05
CA PHE A 18 5.84 -0.12 -30.85
C PHE A 18 6.68 0.14 -29.59
N SER A 19 6.34 1.20 -28.89
CA SER A 19 6.12 1.03 -27.45
C SER A 19 4.79 1.64 -27.13
N PRO A 20 3.92 0.92 -26.39
CA PRO A 20 2.68 1.50 -25.95
C PRO A 20 3.08 2.78 -25.22
N PHE A 21 2.37 3.85 -25.53
CA PHE A 21 2.08 4.84 -24.52
C PHE A 21 1.42 4.03 -23.40
N SER A 22 2.23 3.38 -22.57
CA SER A 22 1.81 2.96 -21.26
C SER A 22 1.38 4.28 -20.68
N CYS A 23 0.06 4.53 -20.70
CA CYS A 23 -0.57 5.36 -19.72
C CYS A 23 0.14 4.99 -18.44
N ARG A 24 1.11 5.83 -18.06
CA ARG A 24 1.73 5.74 -16.77
C ARG A 24 0.55 5.97 -15.89
N ASN A 25 -0.06 4.88 -15.43
CA ASN A 25 -1.13 4.88 -14.45
C ASN A 25 -0.59 5.84 -13.42
N SER A 26 -1.12 7.05 -13.41
CA SER A 26 -0.84 7.99 -12.34
C SER A 26 -1.45 7.27 -11.17
N GLU A 27 -0.62 6.54 -10.43
CA GLU A 27 -1.07 5.77 -9.28
C GLU A 27 -1.96 6.72 -8.49
N PRO A 28 -3.23 6.33 -8.22
CA PRO A 28 -4.11 7.20 -7.46
C PRO A 28 -3.34 7.55 -6.20
N LYS A 29 -3.02 8.84 -6.02
CA LYS A 29 -2.15 9.28 -4.93
C LYS A 29 -2.78 8.78 -3.64
N GLU A 30 -2.09 7.85 -2.98
CA GLU A 30 -2.58 7.29 -1.73
C GLU A 30 -2.70 8.45 -0.74
N PRO A 31 -3.84 8.61 -0.05
CA PRO A 31 -3.92 9.60 1.00
C PRO A 31 -2.90 9.20 2.09
N GLU A 32 -2.02 10.13 2.47
CA GLU A 32 -1.01 9.87 3.49
C GLU A 32 -1.63 9.76 4.89
N GLY A 33 -2.87 10.21 5.05
CA GLY A 33 -3.60 10.21 6.32
C GLY A 33 -3.19 11.37 7.22
N THR A 34 -3.83 11.47 8.38
CA THR A 34 -3.47 12.47 9.39
C THR A 34 -2.24 11.98 10.15
N PRO A 35 -1.17 12.79 10.27
CA PRO A 35 0.05 12.35 10.97
C PRO A 35 -0.24 12.11 12.45
N VAL A 36 0.24 10.96 12.94
CA VAL A 36 0.10 10.55 14.34
C VAL A 36 1.47 10.11 14.86
N SER A 37 1.85 10.57 16.06
CA SER A 37 3.04 10.09 16.75
C SER A 37 2.77 8.76 17.48
N LEU A 38 3.77 7.88 17.53
CA LEU A 38 3.71 6.71 18.41
C LEU A 38 3.96 7.18 19.85
N SER A 39 3.02 6.93 20.76
CA SER A 39 3.21 7.22 22.19
C SER A 39 3.99 6.06 22.84
N GLN A 40 4.65 6.32 23.97
CA GLN A 40 5.36 5.30 24.76
C GLN A 40 4.44 4.15 25.23
N GLU A 41 3.13 4.41 25.34
CA GLU A 41 2.12 3.41 25.74
C GLU A 41 1.73 2.45 24.62
N ASP A 42 2.01 2.79 23.35
CA ASP A 42 1.70 1.95 22.18
C ASP A 42 2.80 0.91 21.91
N GLU A 43 3.75 0.76 22.83
CA GLU A 43 4.92 -0.10 22.63
C GLU A 43 4.52 -1.57 22.54
N ALA A 44 4.93 -2.20 21.44
CA ALA A 44 4.76 -3.62 21.20
C ALA A 44 5.39 -4.47 22.33
N PRO A 45 4.84 -5.66 22.61
CA PRO A 45 5.27 -6.45 23.75
C PRO A 45 6.77 -6.77 23.70
N LYS A 46 7.38 -6.80 24.89
CA LYS A 46 8.84 -6.81 25.10
C LYS A 46 9.57 -7.99 24.43
N TRP A 47 8.87 -9.09 24.11
CA TRP A 47 9.44 -10.25 23.43
C TRP A 47 9.66 -10.07 21.91
N ILE A 48 8.99 -9.10 21.25
CA ILE A 48 9.27 -8.77 19.85
C ILE A 48 10.53 -7.89 19.82
N LYS A 49 11.51 -8.18 18.96
CA LYS A 49 12.79 -7.44 18.90
C LYS A 49 13.01 -6.75 17.55
N GLY A 50 13.81 -5.69 17.55
CA GLY A 50 14.28 -4.98 16.34
C GLY A 50 13.17 -4.27 15.56
N ALA A 51 13.37 -4.07 14.25
CA ALA A 51 12.44 -3.37 13.35
C ALA A 51 11.02 -3.99 13.32
N LYS A 52 10.92 -5.30 13.57
CA LYS A 52 9.64 -6.01 13.69
C LYS A 52 8.77 -5.49 14.85
N ARG A 53 9.41 -5.00 15.94
CA ARG A 53 8.72 -4.38 17.08
C ARG A 53 8.01 -3.09 16.66
N THR A 54 8.73 -2.22 15.94
CA THR A 54 8.21 -0.94 15.47
C THR A 54 7.06 -1.14 14.49
N TRP A 55 7.21 -2.05 13.50
CA TRP A 55 6.10 -2.41 12.61
C TRP A 55 4.86 -2.88 13.38
N TYR A 56 5.03 -3.77 14.35
CA TYR A 56 3.92 -4.34 15.12
C TYR A 56 3.19 -3.28 15.96
N ALA A 57 3.92 -2.34 16.56
CA ALA A 57 3.35 -1.22 17.32
C ALA A 57 2.44 -0.35 16.45
N TRP A 58 2.94 0.10 15.29
CA TRP A 58 2.15 0.86 14.31
C TRP A 58 0.93 0.08 13.81
N GLN A 59 1.10 -1.22 13.54
CA GLN A 59 0.02 -2.08 13.09
C GLN A 59 -1.10 -2.19 14.13
N THR A 60 -0.74 -2.38 15.41
CA THR A 60 -1.69 -2.52 16.52
C THR A 60 -2.42 -1.21 16.78
N LYS A 61 -1.69 -0.08 16.77
CA LYS A 61 -2.26 1.26 16.87
C LYS A 61 -3.25 1.55 15.75
N GLY A 62 -2.89 1.22 14.51
CA GLY A 62 -3.78 1.36 13.36
C GLY A 62 -5.10 0.61 13.54
N VAL A 63 -5.06 -0.65 13.99
CA VAL A 63 -6.27 -1.44 14.26
C VAL A 63 -7.11 -0.84 15.39
N SER A 64 -6.48 -0.31 16.44
CA SER A 64 -7.18 0.39 17.52
C SER A 64 -7.92 1.63 17.00
N LEU A 65 -7.27 2.43 16.17
CA LEU A 65 -7.85 3.62 15.54
C LEU A 65 -9.00 3.29 14.58
N VAL A 66 -8.91 2.18 13.83
CA VAL A 66 -10.03 1.69 13.01
C VAL A 66 -11.25 1.39 13.87
N LYS A 67 -11.07 0.73 15.02
CA LYS A 67 -12.16 0.45 15.97
C LYS A 67 -12.73 1.72 16.58
N ALA A 68 -11.89 2.73 16.81
CA ALA A 68 -12.31 4.06 17.25
C ALA A 68 -12.97 4.91 16.14
N GLY A 69 -13.03 4.43 14.89
CA GLY A 69 -13.62 5.14 13.75
C GLY A 69 -12.72 6.24 13.14
N ARG A 70 -11.48 6.40 13.61
CA ARG A 70 -10.51 7.40 13.13
C ARG A 70 -9.72 6.83 11.95
N TYR A 71 -10.37 6.77 10.79
CA TYR A 71 -9.83 6.07 9.62
C TYR A 71 -8.61 6.76 8.98
N ASP A 72 -8.56 8.09 8.92
CA ASP A 72 -7.44 8.82 8.31
C ASP A 72 -6.14 8.65 9.10
N GLU A 73 -6.23 8.58 10.43
CA GLU A 73 -5.09 8.33 11.31
C GLU A 73 -4.64 6.87 11.28
N ALA A 74 -5.59 5.94 11.18
CA ALA A 74 -5.28 4.53 10.99
C ALA A 74 -4.50 4.31 9.68
N LEU A 75 -4.83 5.05 8.62
CA LEU A 75 -4.13 5.00 7.34
C LEU A 75 -2.67 5.40 7.50
N PHE A 76 -2.41 6.52 8.20
CA PHE A 76 -1.05 6.96 8.51
C PHE A 76 -0.28 5.89 9.28
N CYS A 77 -0.90 5.26 10.28
CA CYS A 77 -0.28 4.18 11.05
C CYS A 77 0.11 2.98 10.16
N PHE A 78 -0.74 2.58 9.21
CA PHE A 78 -0.41 1.49 8.28
C PHE A 78 0.71 1.87 7.29
N HIS A 79 0.79 3.13 6.86
CA HIS A 79 1.92 3.63 6.07
C HIS A 79 3.24 3.59 6.84
N GLN A 80 3.23 4.02 8.11
CA GLN A 80 4.41 3.92 8.97
C GLN A 80 4.80 2.46 9.22
N ALA A 81 3.82 1.58 9.46
CA ALA A 81 4.08 0.15 9.58
C ALA A 81 4.82 -0.36 8.34
N LYS A 82 4.30 -0.11 7.14
CA LYS A 82 4.95 -0.51 5.87
C LYS A 82 6.38 0.03 5.74
N LYS A 83 6.63 1.27 6.17
CA LYS A 83 7.98 1.89 6.14
C LYS A 83 8.97 1.17 7.07
N HIS A 84 8.51 0.74 8.24
CA HIS A 84 9.32 0.03 9.23
C HIS A 84 9.37 -1.49 9.03
N TRP A 85 8.72 -2.02 7.98
CA TRP A 85 8.76 -3.44 7.68
C TRP A 85 10.20 -3.92 7.42
N PRO A 86 10.68 -4.95 8.14
CA PRO A 86 12.00 -5.51 7.88
C PRO A 86 12.01 -6.19 6.51
N LYS A 87 12.61 -5.54 5.51
CA LYS A 87 12.81 -6.11 4.16
C LYS A 87 13.78 -7.30 4.17
N ASN A 88 14.69 -7.31 5.14
CA ASN A 88 15.65 -8.38 5.36
C ASN A 88 15.31 -9.02 6.71
N VAL A 89 14.66 -10.18 6.68
CA VAL A 89 14.48 -11.00 7.87
C VAL A 89 15.77 -11.78 8.05
N ASP A 90 16.53 -11.46 9.10
CA ASP A 90 17.84 -12.05 9.35
C ASP A 90 17.73 -13.58 9.56
N GLY A 91 17.99 -14.33 8.50
CA GLY A 91 18.99 -15.40 8.47
C GLY A 91 18.90 -16.58 9.44
N LYS A 92 17.76 -16.90 10.06
CA LYS A 92 17.64 -18.14 10.89
C LYS A 92 16.58 -19.15 10.45
N ASN A 93 15.70 -18.78 9.53
CA ASN A 93 14.80 -19.73 8.88
C ASN A 93 14.93 -19.55 7.36
N PRO A 94 15.39 -20.55 6.60
CA PRO A 94 15.24 -20.57 5.15
C PRO A 94 13.77 -20.86 4.83
N GLY A 95 12.91 -19.89 5.14
CA GLY A 95 11.52 -19.88 4.71
C GLY A 95 11.40 -19.44 3.25
N PRO A 96 10.19 -19.52 2.67
CA PRO A 96 9.93 -18.96 1.34
C PRO A 96 10.34 -17.49 1.30
N LYS A 97 10.90 -17.06 0.14
CA LYS A 97 11.50 -15.74 -0.10
C LYS A 97 10.82 -14.61 0.71
N PRO A 98 11.59 -13.74 1.40
CA PRO A 98 11.02 -12.69 2.22
C PRO A 98 10.10 -11.81 1.36
N LYS A 99 8.85 -11.65 1.82
CA LYS A 99 7.85 -10.86 1.09
C LYS A 99 8.27 -9.39 1.12
N PRO A 100 8.24 -8.68 -0.02
CA PRO A 100 8.70 -7.30 -0.09
C PRO A 100 7.83 -6.34 0.74
N GLU A 101 6.58 -6.73 1.04
CA GLU A 101 5.62 -5.94 1.83
C GLU A 101 4.94 -6.78 2.92
N PRO A 102 4.56 -6.15 4.05
CA PRO A 102 3.79 -6.81 5.10
C PRO A 102 2.40 -7.15 4.60
N THR A 103 2.12 -8.44 4.42
CA THR A 103 0.81 -8.86 3.90
C THR A 103 -0.33 -8.57 4.87
N ASP A 104 -0.08 -8.67 6.18
CA ASP A 104 -1.08 -8.33 7.20
C ASP A 104 -1.50 -6.86 7.08
N THR A 105 -0.54 -5.96 6.85
CA THR A 105 -0.82 -4.53 6.65
C THR A 105 -1.63 -4.30 5.36
N LEU A 106 -1.29 -4.98 4.25
CA LEU A 106 -2.05 -4.88 3.00
C LEU A 106 -3.52 -5.27 3.17
N PHE A 107 -3.76 -6.37 3.89
CA PHE A 107 -5.09 -6.84 4.19
C PHE A 107 -5.88 -5.82 5.03
N GLN A 108 -5.26 -5.31 6.09
CA GLN A 108 -5.90 -4.31 6.97
C GLN A 108 -6.17 -2.99 6.24
N MET A 109 -5.28 -2.56 5.34
CA MET A 109 -5.51 -1.40 4.48
C MET A 109 -6.69 -1.62 3.54
N ALA A 110 -6.85 -2.82 2.94
CA ALA A 110 -8.00 -3.13 2.10
C ALA A 110 -9.33 -2.97 2.85
N PHE A 111 -9.42 -3.48 4.08
CA PHE A 111 -10.60 -3.29 4.93
C PHE A 111 -10.79 -1.83 5.37
N LEU A 112 -9.71 -1.12 5.64
CA LEU A 112 -9.78 0.31 5.95
C LEU A 112 -10.40 1.09 4.79
N PHE A 113 -9.98 0.84 3.55
CA PHE A 113 -10.54 1.53 2.38
C PHE A 113 -12.01 1.20 2.12
N LEU A 114 -12.44 -0.02 2.43
CA LEU A 114 -13.88 -0.36 2.47
C LEU A 114 -14.64 0.52 3.46
N LYS A 115 -14.12 0.70 4.68
CA LYS A 115 -14.73 1.57 5.71
C LYS A 115 -14.73 3.03 5.30
N MET A 116 -13.69 3.50 4.62
CA MET A 116 -13.60 4.85 4.05
C MET A 116 -14.47 5.07 2.81
N LYS A 117 -15.23 4.05 2.35
CA LYS A 117 -16.03 4.08 1.12
C LYS A 117 -15.22 4.43 -0.13
N LYS A 118 -13.96 3.97 -0.20
CA LYS A 118 -13.07 4.12 -1.36
C LYS A 118 -12.88 2.76 -2.06
N PRO A 119 -13.90 2.24 -2.76
CA PRO A 119 -13.90 0.87 -3.28
C PRO A 119 -12.79 0.60 -4.31
N LYS A 120 -12.47 1.57 -5.18
CA LYS A 120 -11.40 1.44 -6.18
C LYS A 120 -10.04 1.11 -5.55
N LEU A 121 -9.70 1.79 -4.45
CA LEU A 121 -8.46 1.51 -3.72
C LEU A 121 -8.54 0.15 -3.03
N ALA A 122 -9.66 -0.16 -2.37
CA ALA A 122 -9.84 -1.44 -1.68
C ALA A 122 -9.61 -2.65 -2.62
N ILE A 123 -10.18 -2.61 -3.84
CA ILE A 123 -10.00 -3.65 -4.86
C ILE A 123 -8.51 -3.83 -5.19
N ARG A 124 -7.77 -2.74 -5.44
CA ARG A 124 -6.33 -2.79 -5.72
C ARG A 124 -5.54 -3.49 -4.61
N TYR A 125 -5.84 -3.21 -3.35
CA TYR A 125 -5.15 -3.86 -2.22
C TYR A 125 -5.55 -5.33 -2.07
N PHE A 126 -6.82 -5.69 -2.34
CA PHE A 126 -7.24 -7.10 -2.37
C PHE A 126 -6.57 -7.88 -3.49
N GLU A 127 -6.44 -7.31 -4.70
CA GLU A 127 -5.71 -7.93 -5.81
C GLU A 127 -4.24 -8.12 -5.49
N LYS A 128 -3.62 -7.09 -4.89
CA LYS A 128 -2.25 -7.18 -4.42
C LYS A 128 -2.10 -8.27 -3.36
N PHE A 129 -3.04 -8.37 -2.41
CA PHE A 129 -3.05 -9.43 -1.41
C PHE A 129 -3.20 -10.81 -2.05
N GLU A 130 -4.10 -10.96 -3.02
CA GLU A 130 -4.38 -12.21 -3.72
C GLU A 130 -3.19 -12.69 -4.55
N SER A 131 -2.39 -11.77 -5.10
CA SER A 131 -1.12 -12.12 -5.76
C SER A 131 -0.15 -12.88 -4.85
N TYR A 132 -0.24 -12.67 -3.53
CA TYR A 132 0.54 -13.40 -2.53
C TYR A 132 -0.19 -14.63 -1.96
N PHE A 133 -1.52 -14.60 -1.91
CA PHE A 133 -2.37 -15.62 -1.29
C PHE A 133 -3.56 -15.96 -2.20
N PRO A 134 -3.34 -16.70 -3.29
CA PRO A 134 -4.42 -17.10 -4.17
C PRO A 134 -5.42 -18.00 -3.44
N GLY A 135 -6.71 -17.84 -3.75
CA GLY A 135 -7.79 -18.68 -3.18
C GLY A 135 -8.19 -18.35 -1.75
N ASN A 136 -7.75 -17.21 -1.20
CA ASN A 136 -8.20 -16.76 0.13
C ASN A 136 -9.68 -16.33 0.08
N LYS A 137 -10.56 -17.10 0.73
CA LYS A 137 -12.01 -16.85 0.76
C LYS A 137 -12.39 -15.47 1.36
N ILE A 138 -11.61 -14.95 2.30
CA ILE A 138 -11.91 -13.67 2.96
C ILE A 138 -11.59 -12.51 2.03
N ALA A 139 -10.44 -12.55 1.35
CA ALA A 139 -10.05 -11.55 0.37
C ALA A 139 -11.05 -11.50 -0.80
N TRP A 140 -11.49 -12.66 -1.29
CA TRP A 140 -12.49 -12.73 -2.36
C TRP A 140 -13.83 -12.10 -1.96
N LYS A 141 -14.32 -12.40 -0.74
CA LYS A 141 -15.53 -11.76 -0.19
C LYS A 141 -15.36 -10.25 -0.07
N GLY A 142 -14.21 -9.79 0.44
CA GLY A 142 -13.91 -8.37 0.58
C GLY A 142 -13.84 -7.63 -0.76
N LYS A 143 -13.23 -8.25 -1.78
CA LYS A 143 -13.16 -7.73 -3.16
C LYS A 143 -14.56 -7.61 -3.77
N LYS A 144 -15.38 -8.66 -3.68
CA LYS A 144 -16.77 -8.64 -4.16
C LYS A 144 -17.58 -7.51 -3.52
N GLN A 145 -17.45 -7.34 -2.21
CA GLN A 145 -18.10 -6.24 -1.49
C GLN A 145 -17.64 -4.86 -2.01
N ALA A 146 -16.36 -4.70 -2.31
CA ALA A 146 -15.82 -3.45 -2.87
C ALA A 146 -16.39 -3.17 -4.28
N GLU A 147 -16.50 -4.18 -5.13
CA GLU A 147 -17.08 -4.09 -6.48
C GLU A 147 -18.56 -3.70 -6.42
N GLU A 148 -19.34 -4.30 -5.54
CA GLU A 148 -20.75 -3.93 -5.32
C GLU A 148 -20.90 -2.47 -4.87
N MET A 149 -20.01 -1.99 -4.00
CA MET A 149 -19.99 -0.58 -3.58
C MET A 149 -19.64 0.36 -4.73
N LEU A 150 -18.75 -0.07 -5.63
CA LEU A 150 -18.38 0.70 -6.82
C LEU A 150 -19.55 0.78 -7.81
N GLN A 151 -20.19 -0.35 -8.11
CA GLN A 151 -21.34 -0.40 -9.01
C GLN A 151 -22.50 0.48 -8.49
N LYS A 152 -22.75 0.48 -7.18
CA LYS A 152 -23.75 1.37 -6.54
C LYS A 152 -23.43 2.86 -6.62
N SER A 153 -22.17 3.23 -6.85
CA SER A 153 -21.76 4.63 -7.01
C SER A 153 -21.82 5.12 -8.46
N GLU A 154 -21.87 4.19 -9.42
CA GLU A 154 -21.96 4.46 -10.85
C GLU A 154 -23.41 4.50 -11.35
N ASN A 155 -24.32 3.86 -10.63
CA ASN A 155 -25.78 3.93 -10.81
C ASN A 155 -26.38 5.10 -10.04
#